data_AF-A0A5K1ITE8-F1
#
_entry.id   AF-A0A5K1ITE8-F1
#
_cell.length_a   1.000
_cell.length_b   1.000
_cell.length_c   1.000
_cell.angle_alpha   90.00
_cell.angle_beta   90.00
_cell.angle_gamma   90.00
#
_symmetry.space_group_name_H-M   'P 1'
#
loop_
_entity.id
_entity.type
_entity.pdbx_description
1 polymer ?
#
loop_
_entity_poly.entity_id
_entity_poly.type
_entity_poly.pdbx_seq_one_letter_code
_entity_poly.pdbx_strand_id
1 'polypeptide(L)'
;MERCFQIALDLSLIKDFSKQLDSEEHISMQKMFSTSKYHGINAWDCIATCVHRIHDTSGYLKDMKLGKMEHGNAFDFFEFMNNASVIVDSVDMLADVFDVDQTNFDSRFDIFQKRGKDGNGTDKDYFEFLRSLCVVHPQNTSRHKRYQNSKFVSCPYVVWCDSLTRSFWNDADLHANAFTNENNSWGDSICIYIDEVFAYVVRRYEFLSEITKGLCRYQNDVIRSYVAKPVQPKGLEESLDAYVLRLKSEANERFGSHEDFIYDFALDLIQFTPSNAVNYAAVDRYRNALLYALELERHALNSMTHEGAENSGLDNDSGWTLFGDLWHPCPSGDFSGKYAYQLEKLHYLDGTHGPDNALWGRLQVEKMIPEFPGSVHFDELLGDHELYMLTLTALYELAVSSSGWINDAIPMDTRYRGLLDDKSNGGPNAEE
;
A
#
# COMPACT_ATOMS: atom_id res chain seq x y z
N MET A 1 -25.26 -33.23 24.31
CA MET A 1 -24.59 -32.87 23.05
C MET A 1 -23.61 -31.78 23.42
N GLU A 2 -22.30 -32.00 23.24
CA GLU A 2 -21.29 -30.97 23.51
C GLU A 2 -21.54 -29.78 22.58
N ARG A 3 -21.63 -28.58 23.15
CA ARG A 3 -21.80 -27.36 22.35
C ARG A 3 -20.46 -27.01 21.71
N CYS A 4 -20.46 -26.77 20.42
CA CYS A 4 -19.33 -26.23 19.69
C CYS A 4 -19.61 -24.75 19.39
N PHE A 5 -18.70 -23.86 19.74
CA PHE A 5 -18.82 -22.43 19.48
C PHE A 5 -17.75 -21.98 18.49
N GLN A 6 -18.09 -20.99 17.66
CA GLN A 6 -17.20 -20.44 16.64
C GLN A 6 -17.63 -19.00 16.37
N ILE A 7 -16.66 -18.08 16.34
CA ILE A 7 -16.92 -16.67 16.05
C ILE A 7 -17.10 -16.46 14.54
N ALA A 8 -17.97 -15.53 14.16
CA ALA A 8 -18.10 -15.08 12.79
C ALA A 8 -17.49 -13.68 12.66
N LEU A 9 -16.37 -13.57 11.92
CA LEU A 9 -15.74 -12.30 11.57
C LEU A 9 -15.85 -12.07 10.06
N ASP A 10 -16.24 -10.86 9.67
CA ASP A 10 -16.32 -10.45 8.27
C ASP A 10 -14.94 -10.01 7.75
N LEU A 11 -14.22 -10.96 7.13
CA LEU A 11 -12.88 -10.71 6.60
C LEU A 11 -12.85 -9.66 5.47
N SER A 12 -13.98 -9.19 4.95
CA SER A 12 -13.99 -8.07 4.01
C SER A 12 -13.54 -6.76 4.66
N LEU A 13 -13.79 -6.55 5.95
CA LEU A 13 -13.45 -5.30 6.63
C LEU A 13 -11.95 -5.01 6.64
N ILE A 14 -11.13 -6.01 6.97
CA ILE A 14 -9.66 -5.84 6.92
C ILE A 14 -9.15 -5.73 5.48
N LYS A 15 -9.79 -6.41 4.52
CA LYS A 15 -9.42 -6.28 3.10
C LYS A 15 -9.73 -4.90 2.55
N ASP A 16 -10.87 -4.33 2.92
CA ASP A 16 -11.27 -2.98 2.52
C ASP A 16 -10.32 -1.94 3.15
N PHE A 17 -9.95 -2.11 4.42
CA PHE A 17 -8.93 -1.28 5.06
C PHE A 17 -7.59 -1.37 4.33
N SER A 18 -7.08 -2.59 4.04
CA SER A 18 -5.83 -2.78 3.29
C SER A 18 -5.89 -2.14 1.91
N LYS A 19 -6.96 -2.37 1.15
CA LYS A 19 -7.15 -1.75 -0.18
C LYS A 19 -7.09 -0.23 -0.11
N GLN A 20 -7.71 0.36 0.91
CA GLN A 20 -7.67 1.82 1.11
C GLN A 20 -6.28 2.31 1.52
N LEU A 21 -5.55 1.53 2.34
CA LEU A 21 -4.19 1.86 2.73
C LEU A 21 -3.27 1.90 1.51
N ASP A 22 -3.40 0.90 0.64
CA ASP A 22 -2.60 0.75 -0.58
C ASP A 22 -2.95 1.80 -1.65
N SER A 23 -4.19 2.30 -1.68
CA SER A 23 -4.62 3.29 -2.69
C SER A 23 -3.83 4.60 -2.66
N GLU A 24 -3.28 4.96 -1.50
CA GLU A 24 -2.41 6.13 -1.31
C GLU A 24 -1.27 5.73 -0.37
N GLU A 25 -0.54 4.68 -0.74
CA GLU A 25 0.48 4.05 0.12
C GLU A 25 1.52 5.04 0.60
N HIS A 26 2.12 5.82 -0.30
CA HIS A 26 3.15 6.80 0.05
C HIS A 26 2.66 7.84 1.07
N ILE A 27 1.43 8.35 0.92
CA ILE A 27 0.83 9.27 1.89
C ILE A 27 0.61 8.57 3.25
N SER A 28 0.18 7.31 3.22
CA SER A 28 -0.03 6.49 4.41
C SER A 28 1.28 6.20 5.15
N MET A 29 2.37 5.94 4.42
CA MET A 29 3.72 5.76 4.96
C MET A 29 4.24 6.99 5.71
N GLN A 30 3.78 8.18 5.35
CA GLN A 30 4.15 9.41 6.03
C GLN A 30 3.37 9.68 7.33
N LYS A 31 2.38 8.85 7.67
CA LYS A 31 1.55 9.09 8.86
C LYS A 31 2.40 9.04 10.12
N MET A 32 2.31 10.11 10.91
CA MET A 32 2.94 10.23 12.21
C MET A 32 1.91 10.07 13.31
N PHE A 33 2.32 9.53 14.45
CA PHE A 33 1.49 9.57 15.66
C PHE A 33 1.23 11.02 16.09
N SER A 34 -0.05 11.34 16.23
CA SER A 34 -0.61 12.65 16.57
C SER A 34 -0.82 12.82 18.08
N THR A 35 -1.38 11.81 18.75
CA THR A 35 -1.81 11.89 20.15
C THR A 35 -1.40 10.65 20.94
N SER A 36 -0.14 10.59 21.41
CA SER A 36 0.28 9.56 22.36
C SER A 36 1.68 9.85 22.92
N LYS A 37 2.18 8.93 23.75
CA LYS A 37 3.61 8.82 24.12
C LYS A 37 4.56 8.69 22.91
N TYR A 38 4.02 8.45 21.72
CA TYR A 38 4.77 8.29 20.47
C TYR A 38 4.64 9.50 19.54
N HIS A 39 4.14 10.64 20.02
CA HIS A 39 3.95 11.84 19.20
C HIS A 39 5.18 12.18 18.34
N GLY A 40 4.97 12.39 17.05
CA GLY A 40 6.03 12.72 16.10
C GLY A 40 6.93 11.54 15.69
N ILE A 41 6.56 10.31 16.02
CA ILE A 41 7.18 9.08 15.49
C ILE A 41 6.37 8.60 14.28
N ASN A 42 7.06 8.09 13.26
CA ASN A 42 6.43 7.50 12.09
C ASN A 42 5.66 6.22 12.47
N ALA A 43 4.42 6.12 12.01
CA ALA A 43 3.50 5.05 12.39
C ALA A 43 3.48 3.88 11.40
N TRP A 44 4.20 3.94 10.27
CA TRP A 44 4.06 2.97 9.18
C TRP A 44 4.28 1.52 9.61
N ASP A 45 5.40 1.21 10.26
CA ASP A 45 5.70 -0.15 10.73
C ASP A 45 4.64 -0.66 11.74
N CYS A 46 4.07 0.26 12.52
CA CYS A 46 3.01 -0.07 13.46
C CYS A 46 1.69 -0.36 12.74
N ILE A 47 1.33 0.44 11.73
CA ILE A 47 0.18 0.20 10.86
C ILE A 47 0.31 -1.17 10.19
N ALA A 48 1.44 -1.43 9.52
CA ALA A 48 1.71 -2.70 8.84
C ALA A 48 1.61 -3.88 9.81
N THR A 49 2.21 -3.77 11.00
CA THR A 49 2.11 -4.79 12.04
C THR A 49 0.66 -5.06 12.44
N CYS A 50 -0.13 -4.00 12.70
CA CYS A 50 -1.53 -4.15 13.08
C CYS A 50 -2.37 -4.80 11.98
N VAL A 51 -2.17 -4.40 10.72
CA VAL A 51 -2.86 -4.98 9.56
C VAL A 51 -2.57 -6.47 9.43
N HIS A 52 -1.30 -6.86 9.45
CA HIS A 52 -0.91 -8.28 9.39
C HIS A 52 -1.49 -9.07 10.57
N ARG A 53 -1.40 -8.52 11.78
CA ARG A 53 -1.94 -9.17 12.97
C ARG A 53 -3.45 -9.36 12.90
N ILE A 54 -4.20 -8.36 12.46
CA ILE A 54 -5.65 -8.47 12.30
C ILE A 54 -6.00 -9.47 11.20
N HIS A 55 -5.35 -9.39 10.05
CA HIS A 55 -5.59 -10.29 8.92
C HIS A 55 -5.40 -11.77 9.30
N ASP A 56 -4.23 -12.12 9.81
CA ASP A 56 -3.89 -13.52 10.10
C ASP A 56 -4.71 -14.05 11.29
N THR A 57 -4.90 -13.21 12.32
CA THR A 57 -5.59 -13.63 13.54
C THR A 57 -7.10 -13.75 13.32
N SER A 58 -7.70 -12.87 12.50
CA SER A 58 -9.14 -12.99 12.17
C SER A 58 -9.43 -14.25 11.36
N GLY A 59 -8.54 -14.62 10.42
CA GLY A 59 -8.61 -15.91 9.73
C GLY A 59 -8.49 -17.09 10.69
N TYR A 60 -7.49 -17.06 11.59
CA TYR A 60 -7.29 -18.11 12.59
C TYR A 60 -8.50 -18.29 13.51
N LEU A 61 -9.01 -17.21 14.10
CA LEU A 61 -10.15 -17.25 15.02
C LEU A 61 -11.43 -17.72 14.35
N LYS A 62 -11.64 -17.35 13.07
CA LYS A 62 -12.80 -17.79 12.30
C LYS A 62 -12.85 -19.31 12.18
N ASP A 63 -11.71 -19.99 12.03
CA ASP A 63 -11.65 -21.45 11.88
C ASP A 63 -11.61 -22.19 13.23
N MET A 64 -11.44 -21.46 14.34
CA MET A 64 -11.32 -22.02 15.68
C MET A 64 -12.67 -22.52 16.22
N LYS A 65 -12.68 -23.78 16.68
CA LYS A 65 -13.85 -24.42 17.33
C LYS A 65 -13.60 -24.55 18.83
N LEU A 66 -14.50 -23.96 19.61
CA LEU A 66 -14.46 -23.95 21.07
C LEU A 66 -15.46 -24.95 21.67
N GLY A 67 -15.21 -25.38 22.90
CA GLY A 67 -16.05 -26.31 23.67
C GLY A 67 -15.30 -27.56 24.17
N LYS A 68 -13.97 -27.60 24.09
CA LYS A 68 -13.14 -28.76 24.46
C LYS A 68 -12.49 -28.57 25.83
N MET A 69 -12.48 -29.63 26.64
CA MET A 69 -11.91 -29.61 28.00
C MET A 69 -11.13 -30.89 28.33
N GLU A 70 -10.07 -31.17 27.57
CA GLU A 70 -9.29 -32.43 27.71
C GLU A 70 -8.41 -32.47 28.96
N HIS A 71 -8.04 -31.31 29.50
CA HIS A 71 -7.09 -31.18 30.61
C HIS A 71 -7.66 -30.37 31.80
N GLY A 72 -8.98 -30.41 31.99
CA GLY A 72 -9.65 -29.80 33.15
C GLY A 72 -9.78 -28.27 33.11
N ASN A 73 -9.31 -27.62 32.04
CA ASN A 73 -9.51 -26.20 31.75
C ASN A 73 -9.95 -26.02 30.30
N ALA A 74 -10.64 -24.90 30.03
CA ALA A 74 -11.01 -24.44 28.70
C ALA A 74 -9.81 -23.79 27.98
N PHE A 75 -8.78 -24.59 27.66
CA PHE A 75 -7.56 -24.08 27.00
C PHE A 75 -7.83 -23.48 25.62
N ASP A 76 -8.81 -24.02 24.90
CA ASP A 76 -9.30 -23.46 23.65
C ASP A 76 -9.88 -22.05 23.86
N PHE A 77 -10.61 -21.81 24.94
CA PHE A 77 -11.08 -20.47 25.31
C PHE A 77 -9.92 -19.54 25.69
N PHE A 78 -8.88 -20.02 26.37
CA PHE A 78 -7.71 -19.21 26.72
C PHE A 78 -6.95 -18.75 25.48
N GLU A 79 -6.76 -19.67 24.54
CA GLU A 79 -6.15 -19.38 23.26
C GLU A 79 -7.00 -18.42 22.43
N PHE A 80 -8.33 -18.60 22.42
CA PHE A 80 -9.25 -17.66 21.80
C PHE A 80 -9.09 -16.26 22.41
N MET A 81 -9.15 -16.13 23.74
CA MET A 81 -9.06 -14.83 24.43
C MET A 81 -7.72 -14.12 24.15
N ASN A 82 -6.61 -14.86 24.10
CA ASN A 82 -5.32 -14.31 23.72
C ASN A 82 -5.31 -13.71 22.32
N ASN A 83 -5.74 -14.49 21.33
CA ASN A 83 -5.73 -14.08 19.94
C ASN A 83 -6.78 -12.98 19.66
N ALA A 84 -7.96 -13.06 20.28
CA ALA A 84 -8.96 -12.00 20.23
C ALA A 84 -8.43 -10.68 20.79
N SER A 85 -7.63 -10.73 21.87
CA SER A 85 -7.01 -9.53 22.43
C SER A 85 -6.00 -8.90 21.48
N VAL A 86 -5.26 -9.70 20.69
CA VAL A 86 -4.36 -9.17 19.65
C VAL A 86 -5.14 -8.37 18.60
N ILE A 87 -6.33 -8.86 18.19
CA ILE A 87 -7.20 -8.11 17.27
C ILE A 87 -7.66 -6.82 17.92
N VAL A 88 -8.20 -6.89 19.15
CA VAL A 88 -8.70 -5.71 19.88
C VAL A 88 -7.60 -4.65 20.04
N ASP A 89 -6.41 -5.04 20.51
CA ASP A 89 -5.29 -4.12 20.72
C ASP A 89 -4.80 -3.51 19.40
N SER A 90 -4.80 -4.27 18.31
CA SER A 90 -4.41 -3.79 16.99
C SER A 90 -5.42 -2.80 16.42
N VAL A 91 -6.72 -3.04 16.62
CA VAL A 91 -7.79 -2.10 16.23
C VAL A 91 -7.68 -0.80 17.03
N ASP A 92 -7.50 -0.88 18.35
CA ASP A 92 -7.32 0.29 19.21
C ASP A 92 -6.11 1.11 18.78
N MET A 93 -5.00 0.45 18.44
CA MET A 93 -3.79 1.11 17.94
C MET A 93 -4.02 1.80 16.59
N LEU A 94 -4.72 1.17 15.65
CA LEU A 94 -5.04 1.81 14.37
C LEU A 94 -5.99 3.00 14.55
N ALA A 95 -6.96 2.91 15.46
CA ALA A 95 -7.83 4.05 15.78
C ALA A 95 -7.03 5.23 16.35
N ASP A 96 -6.08 4.97 17.25
CA ASP A 96 -5.17 5.98 17.78
C ASP A 96 -4.27 6.59 16.69
N VAL A 97 -3.74 5.76 15.78
CA VAL A 97 -2.93 6.25 14.65
C VAL A 97 -3.75 7.18 13.76
N PHE A 98 -4.98 6.82 13.41
CA PHE A 98 -5.82 7.60 12.49
C PHE A 98 -6.76 8.60 13.18
N ASP A 99 -6.49 8.95 14.43
CA ASP A 99 -7.22 9.99 15.17
C ASP A 99 -8.74 9.74 15.23
N VAL A 100 -9.14 8.48 15.33
CA VAL A 100 -10.55 8.08 15.37
C VAL A 100 -11.03 8.00 16.81
N ASP A 101 -12.01 8.84 17.16
CA ASP A 101 -12.55 8.91 18.52
C ASP A 101 -13.20 7.58 18.94
N GLN A 102 -12.67 7.01 20.01
CA GLN A 102 -13.13 5.77 20.62
C GLN A 102 -14.06 6.00 21.82
N THR A 103 -14.25 7.25 22.28
CA THR A 103 -14.93 7.58 23.55
C THR A 103 -16.35 7.00 23.63
N ASN A 104 -17.12 7.12 22.54
CA ASN A 104 -18.49 6.59 22.46
C ASN A 104 -18.55 5.07 22.42
N PHE A 105 -17.48 4.41 21.97
CA PHE A 105 -17.37 2.96 21.98
C PHE A 105 -16.98 2.47 23.36
N ASP A 106 -15.91 3.04 23.91
CA ASP A 106 -15.27 2.61 25.16
C ASP A 106 -16.14 2.87 26.40
N SER A 107 -17.12 3.77 26.32
CA SER A 107 -18.07 4.06 27.41
C SER A 107 -19.29 3.11 27.46
N ARG A 108 -19.48 2.24 26.46
CA ARG A 108 -20.62 1.32 26.39
C ARG A 108 -20.52 0.17 27.39
N PHE A 109 -21.66 -0.39 27.77
CA PHE A 109 -21.76 -1.53 28.69
C PHE A 109 -22.91 -2.49 28.32
N ASP A 110 -23.45 -2.38 27.10
CA ASP A 110 -24.68 -3.06 26.69
C ASP A 110 -24.48 -4.54 26.33
N ILE A 111 -23.24 -4.97 26.10
CA ILE A 111 -22.93 -6.38 25.78
C ILE A 111 -22.91 -7.23 27.04
N PHE A 112 -21.98 -6.94 27.96
CA PHE A 112 -21.81 -7.77 29.16
C PHE A 112 -22.73 -7.32 30.30
N GLN A 113 -23.17 -6.06 30.27
CA GLN A 113 -24.03 -5.45 31.29
C GLN A 113 -23.42 -5.54 32.71
N LYS A 114 -22.08 -5.58 32.79
CA LYS A 114 -21.33 -5.63 34.05
C LYS A 114 -20.75 -4.26 34.40
N ARG A 115 -21.53 -3.47 35.14
CA ARG A 115 -21.09 -2.17 35.68
C ARG A 115 -20.10 -2.28 36.84
N GLY A 116 -19.96 -3.46 37.44
CA GLY A 116 -19.11 -3.67 38.61
C GLY A 116 -19.57 -2.90 39.85
N LYS A 117 -18.75 -2.90 40.90
CA LYS A 117 -19.13 -2.39 42.23
C LYS A 117 -19.27 -0.88 42.32
N ASP A 118 -18.47 -0.15 41.56
CA ASP A 118 -18.50 1.31 41.51
C ASP A 118 -19.57 1.84 40.54
N GLY A 119 -20.29 0.94 39.86
CA GLY A 119 -21.34 1.28 38.92
C GLY A 119 -20.85 1.96 37.66
N ASN A 120 -19.55 1.93 37.35
CA ASN A 120 -18.92 2.67 36.25
C ASN A 120 -18.23 1.78 35.19
N GLY A 121 -18.38 0.46 35.28
CA GLY A 121 -17.84 -0.52 34.34
C GLY A 121 -18.37 -0.37 32.92
N THR A 122 -17.49 -0.65 31.97
CA THR A 122 -17.76 -0.72 30.54
C THR A 122 -17.54 -2.13 30.01
N ASP A 123 -17.93 -2.37 28.75
CA ASP A 123 -17.68 -3.66 28.11
C ASP A 123 -16.16 -3.90 27.92
N LYS A 124 -15.39 -2.83 27.67
CA LYS A 124 -13.92 -2.89 27.59
C LYS A 124 -13.31 -3.33 28.92
N ASP A 125 -13.72 -2.69 30.02
CA ASP A 125 -13.23 -3.02 31.36
C ASP A 125 -13.50 -4.49 31.72
N TYR A 126 -14.69 -4.99 31.36
CA TYR A 126 -15.07 -6.37 31.66
C TYR A 126 -14.34 -7.38 30.77
N PHE A 127 -14.16 -7.08 29.48
CA PHE A 127 -13.35 -7.92 28.59
C PHE A 127 -11.90 -8.04 29.08
N GLU A 128 -11.28 -6.92 29.49
CA GLU A 128 -9.93 -6.94 30.05
C GLU A 128 -9.85 -7.75 31.35
N PHE A 129 -10.88 -7.69 32.18
CA PHE A 129 -11.00 -8.53 33.37
C PHE A 129 -11.06 -10.02 33.01
N LEU A 130 -11.90 -10.42 32.05
CA LEU A 130 -11.96 -11.81 31.57
C LEU A 130 -10.60 -12.28 31.02
N ARG A 131 -9.92 -11.45 30.24
CA ARG A 131 -8.58 -11.73 29.73
C ARG A 131 -7.56 -11.94 30.85
N SER A 132 -7.60 -11.10 31.89
CA SER A 132 -6.71 -11.23 33.05
C SER A 132 -6.96 -12.52 33.84
N LEU A 133 -8.21 -12.95 33.96
CA LEU A 133 -8.57 -14.22 34.62
C LEU A 133 -8.06 -15.43 33.85
N CYS A 134 -8.21 -15.39 32.52
CA CYS A 134 -8.02 -16.55 31.68
C CYS A 134 -6.57 -16.79 31.27
N VAL A 135 -5.78 -15.72 31.07
CA VAL A 135 -4.49 -15.90 30.39
C VAL A 135 -3.31 -15.15 30.96
N VAL A 136 -3.46 -13.86 31.26
CA VAL A 136 -2.29 -13.00 31.48
C VAL A 136 -1.77 -13.08 32.91
N HIS A 137 -2.68 -13.08 33.90
CA HIS A 137 -2.31 -13.04 35.31
C HIS A 137 -3.26 -13.87 36.20
N PRO A 138 -3.50 -15.17 35.91
CA PRO A 138 -4.43 -15.98 36.70
C PRO A 138 -4.02 -16.08 38.18
N GLN A 139 -2.74 -15.91 38.51
CA GLN A 139 -2.27 -15.92 39.91
C GLN A 139 -2.48 -14.56 40.63
N ASN A 140 -2.76 -13.48 39.91
CA ASN A 140 -2.95 -12.15 40.49
C ASN A 140 -3.77 -11.23 39.56
N THR A 141 -5.08 -11.23 39.75
CA THR A 141 -6.00 -10.37 38.98
C THR A 141 -6.32 -9.03 39.66
N SER A 142 -5.55 -8.64 40.68
CA SER A 142 -5.84 -7.49 41.56
C SER A 142 -5.91 -6.10 40.88
N ARG A 143 -5.58 -6.02 39.59
CA ARG A 143 -5.75 -4.81 38.76
C ARG A 143 -7.23 -4.53 38.45
N HIS A 144 -8.11 -5.54 38.50
CA HIS A 144 -9.53 -5.42 38.14
C HIS A 144 -10.46 -5.40 39.36
N LYS A 145 -10.16 -4.56 40.35
CA LYS A 145 -10.90 -4.47 41.63
C LYS A 145 -12.41 -4.20 41.46
N ARG A 146 -12.79 -3.54 40.37
CA ARG A 146 -14.19 -3.22 40.00
C ARG A 146 -15.08 -4.47 39.95
N TYR A 147 -14.51 -5.62 39.62
CA TYR A 147 -15.22 -6.88 39.41
C TYR A 147 -14.92 -7.95 40.46
N GLN A 148 -14.25 -7.59 41.57
CA GLN A 148 -13.74 -8.54 42.55
C GLN A 148 -14.25 -8.26 43.96
N ASN A 149 -14.49 -9.31 44.75
CA ASN A 149 -14.89 -9.16 46.15
C ASN A 149 -13.75 -8.92 47.14
N SER A 150 -12.54 -9.37 46.79
CA SER A 150 -11.39 -9.30 47.68
C SER A 150 -10.22 -8.50 47.08
N LYS A 151 -9.27 -8.09 47.93
CA LYS A 151 -8.08 -7.31 47.52
C LYS A 151 -7.08 -8.12 46.69
N PHE A 152 -7.14 -9.44 46.79
CA PHE A 152 -6.32 -10.38 46.05
C PHE A 152 -7.20 -11.52 45.58
N VAL A 153 -7.20 -11.73 44.27
CA VAL A 153 -8.00 -12.75 43.60
C VAL A 153 -7.10 -13.51 42.61
N SER A 154 -7.16 -14.83 42.67
CA SER A 154 -6.53 -15.73 41.70
C SER A 154 -7.58 -16.63 41.06
N CYS A 155 -7.40 -17.00 39.79
CA CYS A 155 -8.31 -17.84 39.04
C CYS A 155 -7.60 -19.17 38.72
N PRO A 156 -7.81 -20.22 39.52
CA PRO A 156 -7.20 -21.54 39.31
C PRO A 156 -7.70 -22.27 38.06
N TYR A 157 -8.97 -22.09 37.68
CA TYR A 157 -9.55 -22.78 36.54
C TYR A 157 -10.76 -22.05 35.94
N VAL A 158 -10.90 -22.21 34.62
CA VAL A 158 -12.08 -21.84 33.83
C VAL A 158 -12.51 -23.09 33.06
N VAL A 159 -13.78 -23.47 33.20
CA VAL A 159 -14.30 -24.74 32.67
C VAL A 159 -15.52 -24.52 31.79
N TRP A 160 -15.67 -25.35 30.77
CA TRP A 160 -16.89 -25.42 29.98
C TRP A 160 -18.02 -26.03 30.81
N CYS A 161 -19.18 -25.36 30.83
CA CYS A 161 -20.36 -25.83 31.53
C CYS A 161 -21.06 -26.94 30.73
N ASP A 162 -21.13 -28.13 31.30
CA ASP A 162 -21.91 -29.24 30.74
C ASP A 162 -23.40 -29.12 31.07
N SER A 163 -24.22 -30.05 30.57
CA SER A 163 -25.68 -30.03 30.81
C SER A 163 -26.07 -30.18 32.28
N LEU A 164 -25.20 -30.74 33.13
CA LEU A 164 -25.49 -30.96 34.54
C LEU A 164 -25.20 -29.70 35.35
N THR A 165 -24.08 -29.05 35.05
CA THR A 165 -23.54 -27.93 35.82
C THR A 165 -24.10 -26.58 35.41
N ARG A 166 -24.55 -26.44 34.16
CA ARG A 166 -25.06 -25.18 33.59
C ARG A 166 -26.19 -24.51 34.39
N SER A 167 -27.17 -25.30 34.83
CA SER A 167 -28.30 -24.77 35.63
C SER A 167 -27.86 -24.23 37.00
N PHE A 168 -26.72 -24.70 37.53
CA PHE A 168 -26.15 -24.17 38.79
C PHE A 168 -25.42 -22.85 38.59
N TRP A 169 -25.06 -22.51 37.35
CA TRP A 169 -24.26 -21.34 36.99
C TRP A 169 -25.01 -20.41 36.04
N ASN A 170 -26.31 -20.19 36.33
CA ASN A 170 -27.17 -19.26 35.61
C ASN A 170 -27.19 -19.46 34.09
N ASP A 171 -27.12 -20.71 33.65
CA ASP A 171 -27.08 -21.09 32.25
C ASP A 171 -25.85 -20.60 31.45
N ALA A 172 -24.75 -20.26 32.13
CA ALA A 172 -23.49 -19.87 31.50
C ALA A 172 -22.86 -20.97 30.64
N ASP A 173 -22.09 -20.57 29.63
CA ASP A 173 -21.33 -21.49 28.78
C ASP A 173 -19.97 -21.85 29.41
N LEU A 174 -19.34 -20.91 30.13
CA LEU A 174 -18.18 -21.19 30.97
C LEU A 174 -18.37 -20.67 32.40
N HIS A 175 -17.68 -21.34 33.32
CA HIS A 175 -17.59 -20.93 34.71
C HIS A 175 -16.12 -20.77 35.11
N ALA A 176 -15.78 -19.59 35.61
CA ALA A 176 -14.49 -19.32 36.25
C ALA A 176 -14.69 -19.21 37.77
N ASN A 177 -13.86 -19.91 38.53
CA ASN A 177 -13.83 -19.76 39.98
C ASN A 177 -12.69 -18.84 40.38
N ALA A 178 -12.98 -17.73 41.06
CA ALA A 178 -12.01 -16.75 41.52
C ALA A 178 -11.74 -16.97 43.01
N PHE A 179 -10.62 -17.61 43.33
CA PHE A 179 -10.16 -17.80 44.70
C PHE A 179 -9.82 -16.46 45.37
N THR A 180 -10.32 -16.31 46.59
CA THR A 180 -10.09 -15.15 47.46
C THR A 180 -9.20 -15.54 48.64
N ASN A 181 -8.39 -14.63 49.16
CA ASN A 181 -7.58 -14.86 50.37
C ASN A 181 -8.38 -14.82 51.70
N GLU A 182 -9.69 -15.03 51.65
CA GLU A 182 -10.56 -15.03 52.82
C GLU A 182 -10.68 -16.45 53.42
N ASN A 183 -10.52 -16.57 54.74
CA ASN A 183 -10.60 -17.86 55.43
C ASN A 183 -11.97 -18.53 55.20
N ASN A 184 -11.96 -19.81 54.80
CA ASN A 184 -13.16 -20.61 54.51
C ASN A 184 -14.05 -20.07 53.37
N SER A 185 -13.52 -19.21 52.50
CA SER A 185 -14.23 -18.77 51.30
C SER A 185 -14.18 -19.82 50.19
N TRP A 186 -15.29 -19.99 49.48
CA TRP A 186 -15.36 -20.80 48.26
C TRP A 186 -14.89 -20.05 47.00
N GLY A 187 -14.58 -18.75 47.15
CA GLY A 187 -14.26 -17.85 46.04
C GLY A 187 -15.48 -17.17 45.44
N ASP A 188 -15.23 -16.33 44.45
CA ASP A 188 -16.24 -15.68 43.61
C ASP A 188 -16.54 -16.55 42.38
N SER A 189 -17.82 -16.77 42.10
CA SER A 189 -18.26 -17.46 40.87
C SER A 189 -18.46 -16.46 39.74
N ILE A 190 -17.79 -16.68 38.62
CA ILE A 190 -17.85 -15.83 37.43
C ILE A 190 -18.45 -16.65 36.30
N CYS A 191 -19.70 -16.30 35.95
CA CYS A 191 -20.45 -16.87 34.84
C CYS A 191 -20.09 -16.12 33.54
N ILE A 192 -19.66 -16.85 32.51
CA ILE A 192 -19.21 -16.31 31.24
C ILE A 192 -20.10 -16.87 30.12
N TYR A 193 -20.63 -15.98 29.29
CA TYR A 193 -21.45 -16.32 28.12
C TYR A 193 -20.66 -16.02 26.86
N ILE A 194 -20.55 -17.02 25.98
CA ILE A 194 -19.61 -16.91 24.84
C ILE A 194 -20.13 -15.97 23.75
N ASP A 195 -21.45 -15.82 23.64
CA ASP A 195 -22.10 -14.88 22.75
C ASP A 195 -21.79 -13.42 23.14
N GLU A 196 -21.74 -13.08 24.43
CA GLU A 196 -21.30 -11.76 24.91
C GLU A 196 -19.83 -11.51 24.55
N VAL A 197 -18.95 -12.50 24.78
CA VAL A 197 -17.53 -12.39 24.42
C VAL A 197 -17.36 -12.20 22.91
N PHE A 198 -18.04 -13.00 22.11
CA PHE A 198 -18.02 -12.86 20.65
C PHE A 198 -18.58 -11.52 20.20
N ALA A 199 -19.70 -11.07 20.77
CA ALA A 199 -20.28 -9.78 20.45
C ALA A 199 -19.32 -8.62 20.70
N TYR A 200 -18.53 -8.67 21.78
CA TYR A 200 -17.52 -7.64 22.05
C TYR A 200 -16.39 -7.65 21.00
N VAL A 201 -15.85 -8.83 20.71
CA VAL A 201 -14.76 -8.98 19.72
C VAL A 201 -15.23 -8.57 18.32
N VAL A 202 -16.42 -9.03 17.91
CA VAL A 202 -17.05 -8.64 16.63
C VAL A 202 -17.24 -7.13 16.58
N ARG A 203 -17.86 -6.52 17.60
CA ARG A 203 -18.10 -5.08 17.61
C ARG A 203 -16.81 -4.27 17.53
N ARG A 204 -15.75 -4.70 18.23
CA ARG A 204 -14.45 -4.02 18.13
C ARG A 204 -13.85 -4.21 16.74
N TYR A 205 -13.89 -5.41 16.18
CA TYR A 205 -13.42 -5.67 14.82
C TYR A 205 -14.19 -4.84 13.77
N GLU A 206 -15.51 -4.71 13.89
CA GLU A 206 -16.36 -3.87 13.03
C GLU A 206 -15.99 -2.38 13.06
N PHE A 207 -15.34 -1.93 14.13
CA PHE A 207 -14.82 -0.56 14.25
C PHE A 207 -13.75 -0.23 13.20
N LEU A 208 -13.13 -1.24 12.56
CA LEU A 208 -12.26 -1.04 11.39
C LEU A 208 -12.92 -0.23 10.28
N SER A 209 -14.25 -0.29 10.14
CA SER A 209 -14.98 0.54 9.18
C SER A 209 -14.87 2.04 9.47
N GLU A 210 -14.93 2.45 10.74
CA GLU A 210 -14.74 3.84 11.16
C GLU A 210 -13.26 4.27 11.05
N ILE A 211 -12.34 3.35 11.34
CA ILE A 211 -10.90 3.56 11.15
C ILE A 211 -10.57 3.75 9.66
N THR A 212 -11.17 2.96 8.77
CA THR A 212 -11.03 3.11 7.31
C THR A 212 -11.48 4.50 6.87
N LYS A 213 -12.60 5.03 7.41
CA LYS A 213 -13.01 6.41 7.15
C LYS A 213 -12.00 7.43 7.69
N GLY A 214 -11.36 7.16 8.84
CA GLY A 214 -10.27 7.97 9.39
C GLY A 214 -9.05 8.03 8.47
N LEU A 215 -8.62 6.88 7.96
CA LEU A 215 -7.57 6.75 6.95
C LEU A 215 -7.92 7.55 5.68
N CYS A 216 -9.12 7.37 5.11
CA CYS A 216 -9.56 8.14 3.95
C CYS A 216 -9.53 9.65 4.22
N ARG A 217 -9.97 10.10 5.41
CA ARG A 217 -9.93 11.53 5.75
C ARG A 217 -8.50 12.05 5.78
N TYR A 218 -7.59 11.33 6.43
CA TYR A 218 -6.18 11.69 6.48
C TYR A 218 -5.57 11.80 5.08
N GLN A 219 -5.75 10.78 4.23
CA GLN A 219 -5.22 10.79 2.85
C GLN A 219 -5.79 11.98 2.06
N ASN A 220 -7.11 12.19 2.11
CA ASN A 220 -7.76 13.32 1.43
C ASN A 220 -7.29 14.68 1.96
N ASP A 221 -7.03 14.81 3.26
CA ASP A 221 -6.50 16.06 3.84
C ASP A 221 -5.10 16.37 3.32
N VAL A 222 -4.23 15.36 3.25
CA VAL A 222 -2.87 15.49 2.68
C VAL A 222 -2.95 15.86 1.20
N ILE A 223 -3.75 15.14 0.39
CA ILE A 223 -3.98 15.45 -1.02
C ILE A 223 -4.46 16.89 -1.20
N ARG A 224 -5.48 17.31 -0.45
CA ARG A 224 -5.98 18.70 -0.50
C ARG A 224 -4.89 19.72 -0.18
N SER A 225 -4.00 19.41 0.76
CA SER A 225 -2.89 20.30 1.11
C SER A 225 -1.87 20.47 -0.02
N TYR A 226 -1.62 19.40 -0.78
CA TYR A 226 -0.75 19.41 -1.96
C TYR A 226 -1.39 20.10 -3.16
N VAL A 227 -2.68 19.83 -3.43
CA VAL A 227 -3.45 20.52 -4.47
C VAL A 227 -3.53 22.03 -4.21
N ALA A 228 -3.62 22.45 -2.94
CA ALA A 228 -3.61 23.85 -2.57
C ALA A 228 -2.24 24.55 -2.78
N LYS A 229 -1.17 23.79 -3.01
CA LYS A 229 0.19 24.27 -3.26
C LYS A 229 0.64 23.85 -4.67
N PRO A 230 0.20 24.57 -5.71
CA PRO A 230 0.47 24.16 -7.07
C PRO A 230 1.96 24.27 -7.42
N VAL A 231 2.47 23.23 -8.06
CA VAL A 231 3.80 23.17 -8.65
C VAL A 231 3.86 24.13 -9.83
N GLN A 232 4.73 25.14 -9.72
CA GLN A 232 4.86 26.19 -10.70
C GLN A 232 5.53 25.66 -11.99
N PRO A 233 5.10 26.14 -13.17
CA PRO A 233 5.81 25.87 -14.42
C PRO A 233 7.25 26.39 -14.34
N LYS A 234 8.08 26.00 -15.30
CA LYS A 234 9.46 26.48 -15.40
C LYS A 234 9.52 28.02 -15.36
N GLY A 235 10.36 28.55 -14.47
CA GLY A 235 10.61 29.99 -14.40
C GLY A 235 11.34 30.53 -15.63
N LEU A 236 11.18 31.82 -15.92
CA LEU A 236 11.86 32.50 -17.04
C LEU A 236 13.39 32.39 -16.94
N GLU A 237 13.93 32.62 -15.73
CA GLU A 237 15.37 32.58 -15.44
C GLU A 237 15.86 31.20 -14.93
N GLU A 238 14.95 30.24 -14.78
CA GLU A 238 15.28 28.88 -14.30
C GLU A 238 15.96 28.11 -15.44
N SER A 239 17.04 27.37 -15.16
CA SER A 239 17.60 26.44 -16.14
C SER A 239 16.67 25.22 -16.28
N LEU A 240 16.74 24.53 -17.41
CA LEU A 240 15.92 23.33 -17.60
C LEU A 240 16.30 22.23 -16.60
N ASP A 241 17.59 22.06 -16.30
CA ASP A 241 18.07 21.10 -15.32
C ASP A 241 17.52 21.38 -13.91
N ALA A 242 17.53 22.65 -13.49
CA ALA A 242 16.98 23.06 -12.21
C ALA A 242 15.48 22.78 -12.13
N TYR A 243 14.76 22.97 -13.24
CA TYR A 243 13.34 22.66 -13.33
C TYR A 243 13.05 21.17 -13.15
N VAL A 244 13.77 20.30 -13.88
CA VAL A 244 13.59 18.84 -13.78
C VAL A 244 13.91 18.34 -12.37
N LEU A 245 15.01 18.83 -11.76
CA LEU A 245 15.37 18.48 -10.38
C LEU A 245 14.33 18.95 -9.35
N ARG A 246 13.70 20.11 -9.59
CA ARG A 246 12.61 20.58 -8.75
C ARG A 246 11.36 19.71 -8.89
N LEU A 247 10.99 19.31 -10.11
CA LEU A 247 9.88 18.38 -10.32
C LEU A 247 10.14 17.02 -9.70
N LYS A 248 11.37 16.49 -9.82
CA LYS A 248 11.80 15.28 -9.11
C LYS A 248 11.57 15.41 -7.61
N SER A 249 12.03 16.51 -6.99
CA SER A 249 11.82 16.73 -5.56
C SER A 249 10.34 16.77 -5.17
N GLU A 250 9.49 17.41 -5.98
CA GLU A 250 8.03 17.45 -5.75
C GLU A 250 7.39 16.07 -5.91
N ALA A 251 7.80 15.29 -6.91
CA ALA A 251 7.33 13.93 -7.13
C ALA A 251 7.70 13.01 -5.97
N ASN A 252 8.93 13.09 -5.47
CA ASN A 252 9.37 12.31 -4.33
C ASN A 252 8.59 12.63 -3.06
N GLU A 253 8.25 13.92 -2.87
CA GLU A 253 7.45 14.36 -1.74
C GLU A 253 6.01 13.84 -1.85
N ARG A 254 5.39 13.94 -3.04
CA ARG A 254 3.96 13.67 -3.27
C ARG A 254 3.61 12.21 -3.56
N PHE A 255 4.45 11.50 -4.31
CA PHE A 255 4.22 10.12 -4.79
C PHE A 255 5.29 9.13 -4.33
N GLY A 256 6.44 9.61 -3.85
CA GLY A 256 7.53 8.77 -3.37
C GLY A 256 8.63 8.61 -4.41
N SER A 257 9.75 8.01 -3.98
CA SER A 257 10.99 8.05 -4.76
C SER A 257 11.22 6.84 -5.68
N HIS A 258 10.16 6.11 -6.01
CA HIS A 258 10.29 4.86 -6.77
C HIS A 258 10.74 5.15 -8.22
N GLU A 259 10.30 6.27 -8.79
CA GLU A 259 10.49 6.64 -10.20
C GLU A 259 11.53 7.74 -10.41
N ASP A 260 12.32 8.07 -9.38
CA ASP A 260 13.39 9.07 -9.41
C ASP A 260 14.35 8.93 -10.61
N PHE A 261 14.63 7.68 -10.99
CA PHE A 261 15.57 7.36 -12.04
C PHE A 261 15.08 7.84 -13.42
N ILE A 262 13.77 8.01 -13.61
CA ILE A 262 13.17 8.54 -14.85
C ILE A 262 13.53 10.03 -14.99
N TYR A 263 13.52 10.78 -13.89
CA TYR A 263 13.98 12.17 -13.86
C TYR A 263 15.49 12.29 -14.10
N ASP A 264 16.29 11.33 -13.60
CA ASP A 264 17.74 11.30 -13.86
C ASP A 264 18.03 11.02 -15.34
N PHE A 265 17.29 10.10 -15.96
CA PHE A 265 17.35 9.90 -17.40
C PHE A 265 16.92 11.14 -18.18
N ALA A 266 15.86 11.82 -17.74
CA ALA A 266 15.37 13.02 -18.39
C ALA A 266 16.44 14.12 -18.45
N LEU A 267 17.16 14.33 -17.35
CA LEU A 267 18.31 15.23 -17.29
C LEU A 267 19.41 14.84 -18.28
N ASP A 268 19.74 13.56 -18.33
CA ASP A 268 20.77 13.04 -19.23
C ASP A 268 20.39 13.28 -20.71
N LEU A 269 19.14 13.01 -21.10
CA LEU A 269 18.66 13.26 -22.47
C LEU A 269 18.63 14.75 -22.82
N ILE A 270 18.28 15.60 -21.86
CA ILE A 270 18.27 17.05 -22.06
C ILE A 270 19.69 17.57 -22.31
N GLN A 271 20.68 17.06 -21.58
CA GLN A 271 22.08 17.48 -21.71
C GLN A 271 22.82 16.78 -22.87
N PHE A 272 22.30 15.65 -23.34
CA PHE A 272 22.94 14.85 -24.37
C PHE A 272 23.09 15.61 -25.70
N THR A 273 24.31 15.62 -26.24
CA THR A 273 24.62 16.18 -27.57
C THR A 273 25.35 15.11 -28.36
N PRO A 274 24.77 14.59 -29.47
CA PRO A 274 25.44 13.57 -30.26
C PRO A 274 26.69 14.13 -30.94
N SER A 275 27.71 13.30 -31.10
CA SER A 275 28.95 13.65 -31.78
C SER A 275 28.74 13.91 -33.27
N ASN A 276 27.76 13.22 -33.88
CA ASN A 276 27.39 13.36 -35.27
C ASN A 276 26.19 14.30 -35.46
N ALA A 277 26.39 15.39 -36.20
CA ALA A 277 25.39 16.43 -36.42
C ALA A 277 24.13 15.96 -37.16
N VAL A 278 24.20 14.83 -37.89
CA VAL A 278 23.03 14.22 -38.55
C VAL A 278 21.97 13.82 -37.52
N ASN A 279 22.38 13.45 -36.31
CA ASN A 279 21.49 12.99 -35.24
C ASN A 279 20.80 14.12 -34.48
N TYR A 280 21.23 15.38 -34.64
CA TYR A 280 20.69 16.51 -33.86
C TYR A 280 19.18 16.65 -33.98
N ALA A 281 18.64 16.51 -35.19
CA ALA A 281 17.21 16.70 -35.39
C ALA A 281 16.36 15.59 -34.72
N ALA A 282 16.82 14.33 -34.75
CA ALA A 282 16.10 13.22 -34.11
C ALA A 282 16.17 13.30 -32.58
N VAL A 283 17.36 13.62 -32.05
CA VAL A 283 17.56 13.82 -30.60
C VAL A 283 16.70 14.98 -30.09
N ASP A 284 16.63 16.09 -30.84
CA ASP A 284 15.83 17.25 -30.43
C ASP A 284 14.32 16.93 -30.39
N ARG A 285 13.82 16.13 -31.34
CA ARG A 285 12.43 15.65 -31.31
C ARG A 285 12.12 14.79 -30.09
N TYR A 286 13.01 13.85 -29.78
CA TYR A 286 12.87 13.01 -28.59
C TYR A 286 12.91 13.84 -27.30
N ARG A 287 13.83 14.80 -27.21
CA ARG A 287 13.88 15.77 -26.11
C ARG A 287 12.59 16.57 -26.00
N ASN A 288 12.05 17.07 -27.10
CA ASN A 288 10.80 17.83 -27.10
C ASN A 288 9.63 16.97 -26.58
N ALA A 289 9.56 15.69 -26.97
CA ALA A 289 8.54 14.77 -26.48
C ALA A 289 8.65 14.51 -24.98
N LEU A 290 9.88 14.30 -24.49
CA LEU A 290 10.13 14.16 -23.06
C LEU A 290 9.71 15.43 -22.29
N LEU A 291 10.02 16.63 -22.82
CA LEU A 291 9.61 17.90 -22.21
C LEU A 291 8.08 18.10 -22.21
N TYR A 292 7.41 17.59 -23.24
CA TYR A 292 5.94 17.54 -23.27
C TYR A 292 5.40 16.62 -22.17
N ALA A 293 5.93 15.40 -22.04
CA ALA A 293 5.53 14.46 -21.01
C ALA A 293 5.84 14.97 -19.59
N LEU A 294 6.95 15.68 -19.41
CA LEU A 294 7.30 16.32 -18.13
C LEU A 294 6.28 17.38 -17.69
N GLU A 295 5.60 18.05 -18.64
CA GLU A 295 4.49 18.93 -18.28
C GLU A 295 3.24 18.17 -17.85
N LEU A 296 2.96 17.00 -18.43
CA LEU A 296 1.90 16.11 -17.96
C LEU A 296 2.18 15.63 -16.53
N GLU A 297 3.42 15.27 -16.23
CA GLU A 297 3.87 14.97 -14.85
C GLU A 297 3.64 16.16 -13.91
N ARG A 298 3.93 17.39 -14.34
CA ARG A 298 3.59 18.58 -13.53
C ARG A 298 2.07 18.70 -13.33
N HIS A 299 1.25 18.34 -14.31
CA HIS A 299 -0.20 18.29 -14.14
C HIS A 299 -0.59 17.23 -13.11
N ALA A 300 -0.03 16.02 -13.19
CA ALA A 300 -0.23 14.96 -12.22
C ALA A 300 0.16 15.37 -10.79
N LEU A 301 1.29 16.04 -10.61
CA LEU A 301 1.71 16.57 -9.30
C LEU A 301 0.72 17.59 -8.73
N ASN A 302 0.04 18.35 -9.59
CA ASN A 302 -0.95 19.34 -9.19
C ASN A 302 -2.32 18.74 -8.89
N SER A 303 -2.71 17.69 -9.62
CA SER A 303 -3.98 16.97 -9.45
C SER A 303 -3.89 15.86 -8.40
N MET A 304 -2.66 15.48 -8.00
CA MET A 304 -2.34 14.32 -7.16
C MET A 304 -2.83 12.99 -7.75
N THR A 305 -2.79 12.86 -9.09
CA THR A 305 -3.16 11.61 -9.77
C THR A 305 -2.48 11.49 -11.14
N HIS A 306 -2.14 10.27 -11.54
CA HIS A 306 -1.72 9.93 -12.89
C HIS A 306 -2.88 9.45 -13.78
N GLU A 307 -4.12 9.44 -13.27
CA GLU A 307 -5.28 9.03 -14.07
C GLU A 307 -5.66 10.11 -15.10
N GLY A 308 -6.03 9.66 -16.31
CA GLY A 308 -6.48 10.52 -17.41
C GLY A 308 -5.35 11.10 -18.26
N ALA A 309 -5.66 11.32 -19.54
CA ALA A 309 -4.70 11.78 -20.54
C ALA A 309 -4.08 13.15 -20.22
N GLU A 310 -4.75 14.00 -19.44
CA GLU A 310 -4.21 15.28 -19.00
C GLU A 310 -3.07 15.15 -17.97
N ASN A 311 -2.97 14.01 -17.28
CA ASN A 311 -1.97 13.76 -16.23
C ASN A 311 -0.92 12.73 -16.67
N SER A 312 -1.32 11.68 -17.40
CA SER A 312 -0.38 10.65 -17.88
C SER A 312 -0.08 10.72 -19.37
N GLY A 313 -0.89 11.43 -20.16
CA GLY A 313 -0.83 11.35 -21.63
C GLY A 313 -1.50 10.11 -22.22
N LEU A 314 -2.07 9.24 -21.39
CA LEU A 314 -2.68 7.98 -21.80
C LEU A 314 -4.17 7.95 -21.40
N ASP A 315 -5.03 7.49 -22.32
CA ASP A 315 -6.48 7.38 -22.08
C ASP A 315 -6.88 6.15 -21.23
N ASN A 316 -5.93 5.29 -20.87
CA ASN A 316 -6.19 4.04 -20.15
C ASN A 316 -5.64 4.05 -18.72
N ASP A 317 -6.35 3.39 -17.81
CA ASP A 317 -5.94 3.21 -16.41
C ASP A 317 -4.87 2.10 -16.26
N SER A 318 -3.87 2.09 -17.15
CA SER A 318 -2.84 1.04 -17.15
C SER A 318 -1.77 1.22 -16.07
N GLY A 319 -1.81 2.32 -15.31
CA GLY A 319 -0.79 2.69 -14.32
C GLY A 319 0.54 3.13 -14.93
N TRP A 320 0.59 3.34 -16.24
CA TRP A 320 1.76 3.85 -16.96
C TRP A 320 1.56 5.33 -17.28
N THR A 321 2.65 6.08 -17.39
CA THR A 321 2.63 7.46 -17.88
C THR A 321 3.48 7.56 -19.14
N LEU A 322 3.15 8.51 -20.01
CA LEU A 322 3.97 8.83 -21.18
C LEU A 322 5.40 9.19 -20.76
N PHE A 323 5.58 9.83 -19.60
CA PHE A 323 6.92 10.14 -19.09
C PHE A 323 7.71 8.88 -18.78
N GLY A 324 7.10 7.89 -18.14
CA GLY A 324 7.71 6.58 -17.93
C GLY A 324 7.95 5.79 -19.22
N ASP A 325 7.00 5.81 -20.15
CA ASP A 325 7.15 5.15 -21.45
C ASP A 325 8.28 5.76 -22.30
N LEU A 326 8.53 7.07 -22.14
CA LEU A 326 9.63 7.75 -22.80
C LEU A 326 11.00 7.50 -22.15
N TRP A 327 11.09 6.87 -20.98
CA TRP A 327 12.39 6.38 -20.47
C TRP A 327 12.86 5.14 -21.23
N HIS A 328 11.92 4.28 -21.63
CA HIS A 328 12.17 3.13 -22.49
C HIS A 328 11.16 3.06 -23.64
N PRO A 329 11.31 3.90 -24.68
CA PRO A 329 10.39 3.93 -25.80
C PRO A 329 10.31 2.56 -26.45
N CYS A 330 9.13 1.97 -26.47
CA CYS A 330 8.91 0.66 -27.05
C CYS A 330 7.93 0.76 -28.21
N PRO A 331 8.38 0.58 -29.46
CA PRO A 331 7.48 0.46 -30.60
C PRO A 331 6.56 -0.76 -30.42
N SER A 332 5.27 -0.53 -30.55
CA SER A 332 4.25 -1.57 -30.56
C SER A 332 4.38 -2.49 -31.80
N GLY A 333 3.80 -3.69 -31.70
CA GLY A 333 3.72 -4.64 -32.81
C GLY A 333 4.93 -5.56 -32.94
N ASP A 334 5.28 -5.91 -34.18
CA ASP A 334 6.26 -6.97 -34.48
C ASP A 334 7.67 -6.65 -33.98
N PHE A 335 8.04 -5.37 -33.86
CA PHE A 335 9.37 -4.96 -33.40
C PHE A 335 9.64 -5.39 -31.96
N SER A 336 8.74 -5.05 -31.03
CA SER A 336 8.91 -5.41 -29.61
C SER A 336 8.87 -6.92 -29.40
N GLY A 337 8.02 -7.65 -30.13
CA GLY A 337 8.01 -9.12 -30.10
C GLY A 337 9.29 -9.75 -30.64
N LYS A 338 9.83 -9.24 -31.76
CA LYS A 338 11.05 -9.75 -32.41
C LYS A 338 12.32 -9.45 -31.61
N TYR A 339 12.37 -8.30 -30.93
CA TYR A 339 13.57 -7.79 -30.27
C TYR A 339 13.47 -7.68 -28.74
N ALA A 340 12.48 -8.34 -28.11
CA ALA A 340 12.27 -8.29 -26.66
C ALA A 340 13.56 -8.55 -25.86
N TYR A 341 14.35 -9.54 -26.25
CA TYR A 341 15.63 -9.86 -25.58
C TYR A 341 16.66 -8.74 -25.74
N GLN A 342 16.76 -8.14 -26.93
CA GLN A 342 17.71 -7.08 -27.22
C GLN A 342 17.35 -5.80 -26.45
N LEU A 343 16.06 -5.46 -26.40
CA LEU A 343 15.52 -4.35 -25.62
C LEU A 343 15.83 -4.52 -24.13
N GLU A 344 15.65 -5.73 -23.59
CA GLU A 344 16.00 -6.04 -22.21
C GLU A 344 17.48 -5.78 -21.90
N LYS A 345 18.40 -5.90 -22.88
CA LYS A 345 19.85 -5.74 -22.66
C LYS A 345 20.38 -4.33 -22.91
N LEU A 346 19.53 -3.35 -23.22
CA LEU A 346 19.97 -1.97 -23.43
C LEU A 346 20.59 -1.33 -22.19
N HIS A 347 20.11 -1.69 -20.99
CA HIS A 347 20.65 -1.19 -19.72
C HIS A 347 22.14 -1.54 -19.52
N TYR A 348 22.72 -2.49 -20.27
CA TYR A 348 24.17 -2.73 -20.19
C TYR A 348 25.03 -1.59 -20.74
N LEU A 349 24.43 -0.64 -21.46
CA LEU A 349 25.10 0.52 -22.04
C LEU A 349 24.92 1.81 -21.22
N ASP A 350 24.20 1.75 -20.10
CA ASP A 350 23.90 2.92 -19.24
C ASP A 350 25.10 3.40 -18.39
N GLY A 351 26.26 2.73 -18.50
CA GLY A 351 27.48 3.08 -17.77
C GLY A 351 27.60 2.49 -16.36
N THR A 352 26.63 1.69 -15.90
CA THR A 352 26.65 1.06 -14.57
C THR A 352 27.24 -0.36 -14.57
N HIS A 353 27.56 -0.90 -15.74
CA HIS A 353 27.98 -2.28 -15.93
C HIS A 353 29.45 -2.42 -16.37
N GLY A 354 30.03 -3.59 -16.09
CA GLY A 354 31.41 -3.90 -16.49
C GLY A 354 31.58 -4.08 -18.01
N PRO A 355 32.83 -4.10 -18.51
CA PRO A 355 33.14 -4.11 -19.95
C PRO A 355 32.52 -5.27 -20.74
N ASP A 356 32.41 -6.46 -20.14
CA ASP A 356 31.83 -7.64 -20.80
C ASP A 356 30.33 -7.46 -21.08
N ASN A 357 29.60 -6.83 -20.15
CA ASN A 357 28.19 -6.53 -20.32
C ASN A 357 27.98 -5.43 -21.36
N ALA A 358 28.80 -4.36 -21.31
CA ALA A 358 28.75 -3.30 -22.31
C ALA A 358 28.98 -3.85 -23.73
N LEU A 359 29.96 -4.75 -23.90
CA LEU A 359 30.19 -5.45 -25.17
C LEU A 359 28.97 -6.27 -25.59
N TRP A 360 28.31 -6.97 -24.65
CA TRP A 360 27.09 -7.71 -24.95
C TRP A 360 25.91 -6.80 -25.36
N GLY A 361 25.78 -5.64 -24.71
CA GLY A 361 24.79 -4.61 -25.07
C GLY A 361 24.99 -4.09 -26.48
N ARG A 362 26.24 -3.77 -26.86
CA ARG A 362 26.60 -3.36 -28.23
C ARG A 362 26.17 -4.38 -29.28
N LEU A 363 26.48 -5.65 -29.04
CA LEU A 363 26.08 -6.76 -29.92
C LEU A 363 24.55 -6.91 -30.04
N GLN A 364 23.78 -6.51 -29.02
CA GLN A 364 22.32 -6.53 -29.11
C GLN A 364 21.81 -5.34 -29.93
N VAL A 365 22.39 -4.15 -29.78
CA VAL A 365 22.04 -2.97 -30.57
C VAL A 365 22.32 -3.20 -32.06
N GLU A 366 23.48 -3.78 -32.41
CA GLU A 366 23.86 -4.08 -33.79
C GLU A 366 22.80 -4.93 -34.53
N LYS A 367 22.11 -5.82 -33.83
CA LYS A 367 21.04 -6.65 -34.41
C LYS A 367 19.76 -5.87 -34.72
N MET A 368 19.56 -4.71 -34.10
CA MET A 368 18.39 -3.86 -34.26
C MET A 368 18.61 -2.73 -35.27
N ILE A 369 19.86 -2.26 -35.45
CA ILE A 369 20.22 -1.17 -36.37
C ILE A 369 19.58 -1.28 -37.77
N PRO A 370 19.52 -2.47 -38.43
CA PRO A 370 18.92 -2.58 -39.77
C PRO A 370 17.44 -2.20 -39.86
N GLU A 371 16.73 -2.19 -38.73
CA GLU A 371 15.30 -1.86 -38.63
C GLU A 371 15.07 -0.43 -38.11
N PHE A 372 16.12 0.26 -37.67
CA PHE A 372 16.03 1.63 -37.19
C PHE A 372 15.86 2.61 -38.34
N PRO A 373 15.15 3.73 -38.11
CA PRO A 373 14.87 4.72 -39.14
C PRO A 373 16.17 5.41 -39.56
N GLY A 374 16.26 5.76 -40.84
CA GLY A 374 17.43 6.47 -41.39
C GLY A 374 17.64 7.88 -40.83
N SER A 375 16.73 8.36 -39.97
CA SER A 375 16.86 9.61 -39.22
C SER A 375 17.88 9.55 -38.08
N VAL A 376 18.36 8.36 -37.71
CA VAL A 376 19.41 8.15 -36.71
C VAL A 376 20.58 7.39 -37.33
N HIS A 377 21.78 7.97 -37.23
CA HIS A 377 23.03 7.44 -37.75
C HIS A 377 23.88 6.83 -36.63
N PHE A 378 24.38 5.61 -36.86
CA PHE A 378 25.22 4.87 -35.93
C PHE A 378 26.62 4.71 -36.50
N ASP A 379 27.58 5.43 -35.92
CA ASP A 379 29.01 5.31 -36.25
C ASP A 379 29.65 4.10 -35.50
N GLU A 380 30.64 3.44 -36.11
CA GLU A 380 31.31 2.27 -35.52
C GLU A 380 32.12 2.59 -34.24
N LEU A 381 32.42 3.88 -34.01
CA LEU A 381 33.30 4.36 -32.93
C LEU A 381 32.55 5.04 -31.76
N LEU A 382 31.22 4.89 -31.68
CA LEU A 382 30.42 5.49 -30.61
C LEU A 382 30.81 4.94 -29.23
N GLY A 383 30.89 5.81 -28.22
CA GLY A 383 30.97 5.41 -26.81
C GLY A 383 29.68 4.72 -26.35
N ASP A 384 29.73 3.98 -25.23
CA ASP A 384 28.58 3.19 -24.76
C ASP A 384 27.34 4.06 -24.50
N HIS A 385 27.55 5.19 -23.81
CA HIS A 385 26.50 6.17 -23.50
C HIS A 385 25.87 6.78 -24.76
N GLU A 386 26.70 7.19 -25.73
CA GLU A 386 26.18 7.76 -26.97
C GLU A 386 25.40 6.72 -27.79
N LEU A 387 25.90 5.48 -27.85
CA LEU A 387 25.19 4.37 -28.49
C LEU A 387 23.84 4.11 -27.82
N TYR A 388 23.79 4.14 -26.49
CA TYR A 388 22.56 4.00 -25.72
C TYR A 388 21.54 5.09 -26.07
N MET A 389 21.94 6.36 -26.00
CA MET A 389 21.07 7.50 -26.28
C MET A 389 20.55 7.53 -27.72
N LEU A 390 21.41 7.21 -28.69
CA LEU A 390 20.99 7.10 -30.09
C LEU A 390 20.06 5.91 -30.33
N THR A 391 20.26 4.80 -29.62
CA THR A 391 19.35 3.65 -29.69
C THR A 391 17.96 4.01 -29.17
N LEU A 392 17.87 4.67 -28.00
CA LEU A 392 16.59 5.14 -27.46
C LEU A 392 15.93 6.17 -28.38
N THR A 393 16.72 7.07 -28.98
CA THR A 393 16.21 8.04 -29.97
C THR A 393 15.62 7.33 -31.19
N ALA A 394 16.29 6.30 -31.71
CA ALA A 394 15.77 5.51 -32.83
C ALA A 394 14.48 4.74 -32.47
N LEU A 395 14.41 4.19 -31.25
CA LEU A 395 13.21 3.54 -30.74
C LEU A 395 12.05 4.53 -30.58
N TYR A 396 12.32 5.75 -30.10
CA TYR A 396 11.33 6.82 -30.05
C TYR A 396 10.78 7.15 -31.45
N GLU A 397 11.67 7.34 -32.43
CA GLU A 397 11.30 7.65 -33.81
C GLU A 397 10.44 6.54 -34.44
N LEU A 398 10.74 5.27 -34.14
CA LEU A 398 9.88 4.14 -34.51
C LEU A 398 8.54 4.16 -33.79
N ALA A 399 8.54 4.42 -32.48
CA ALA A 399 7.34 4.40 -31.66
C ALA A 399 6.33 5.45 -32.13
N VAL A 400 6.76 6.68 -32.45
CA VAL A 400 5.88 7.73 -33.00
C VAL A 400 5.46 7.50 -34.44
N SER A 401 6.10 6.56 -35.15
CA SER A 401 5.75 6.20 -36.53
C SER A 401 4.90 4.92 -36.63
N SER A 402 4.73 4.21 -35.52
CA SER A 402 4.02 2.92 -35.44
C SER A 402 2.68 3.09 -34.72
N SER A 403 1.71 2.22 -34.98
CA SER A 403 0.41 2.27 -34.28
C SER A 403 0.56 1.87 -32.81
N GLY A 404 0.44 2.80 -31.86
CA GLY A 404 0.57 2.51 -30.43
C GLY A 404 0.45 3.75 -29.56
N TRP A 405 0.39 3.55 -28.25
CA TRP A 405 0.11 4.60 -27.26
C TRP A 405 1.06 5.81 -27.28
N ILE A 406 2.38 5.63 -27.43
CA ILE A 406 3.34 6.73 -27.60
C ILE A 406 2.99 7.57 -28.84
N ASN A 407 2.62 6.91 -29.95
CA ASN A 407 2.17 7.62 -31.15
C ASN A 407 0.83 8.34 -30.91
N ASP A 408 -0.10 7.73 -30.20
CA ASP A 408 -1.41 8.34 -29.95
C ASP A 408 -1.30 9.56 -29.01
N ALA A 409 -0.40 9.49 -28.02
CA ALA A 409 -0.20 10.51 -26.99
C ALA A 409 0.64 11.72 -27.46
N ILE A 410 1.63 11.50 -28.34
CA ILE A 410 2.52 12.58 -28.78
C ILE A 410 1.82 13.49 -29.80
N PRO A 411 1.91 14.83 -29.69
CA PRO A 411 1.26 15.73 -30.64
C PRO A 411 1.71 15.51 -32.10
N MET A 412 0.77 15.63 -33.05
CA MET A 412 1.02 15.54 -34.49
C MET A 412 1.66 16.82 -35.05
N ASP A 413 2.86 17.14 -34.60
CA ASP A 413 3.63 18.35 -34.94
C ASP A 413 5.10 18.00 -35.20
N THR A 414 5.73 18.72 -36.14
CA THR A 414 7.14 18.54 -36.55
C THR A 414 8.16 18.73 -35.43
N ARG A 415 7.79 19.38 -34.32
CA ARG A 415 8.62 19.49 -33.11
C ARG A 415 8.89 18.13 -32.46
N TYR A 416 7.99 17.17 -32.66
CA TYR A 416 8.05 15.84 -32.06
C TYR A 416 8.27 14.74 -33.11
N ARG A 417 7.92 15.00 -34.38
CA ARG A 417 7.90 13.96 -35.42
C ARG A 417 8.71 14.37 -36.64
N GLY A 418 9.42 13.40 -37.23
CA GLY A 418 10.00 13.58 -38.56
C GLY A 418 8.91 13.81 -39.60
N LEU A 419 9.21 14.58 -40.66
CA LEU A 419 8.36 14.59 -41.84
C LEU A 419 8.36 13.16 -42.40
N LEU A 420 7.17 12.59 -42.62
CA LEU A 420 7.04 11.26 -43.22
C LEU A 420 7.78 11.28 -44.56
N ASP A 421 8.86 10.51 -44.67
CA ASP A 421 9.39 10.13 -45.97
C ASP A 421 8.33 9.24 -46.61
N ASP A 422 7.74 9.70 -47.71
CA ASP A 422 6.82 8.95 -48.58
C ASP A 422 7.54 7.69 -49.11
N LYS A 423 7.59 6.64 -48.30
CA LYS A 423 8.01 5.29 -48.70
C LYS A 423 6.96 4.26 -48.32
N SER A 424 5.69 4.55 -48.61
CA SER A 424 4.64 3.53 -48.66
C SER A 424 3.36 4.03 -49.36
N ASN A 425 3.46 4.43 -50.63
CA ASN A 425 2.32 4.37 -51.56
C ASN A 425 2.79 4.19 -53.01
N GLY A 426 3.50 3.10 -53.26
CA GLY A 426 3.71 2.56 -54.60
C GLY A 426 2.70 1.44 -54.88
N GLY A 427 1.44 1.80 -55.14
CA GLY A 427 0.40 0.90 -55.64
C GLY A 427 -0.19 1.46 -56.93
N PRO A 428 -0.27 0.68 -58.03
CA PRO A 428 -0.62 1.20 -59.34
C PRO A 428 -2.12 1.40 -59.45
N ASN A 429 -2.55 2.51 -60.04
CA ASN A 429 -3.64 2.55 -61.03
C ASN A 429 -3.92 4.00 -61.41
N ALA A 430 -3.67 4.33 -62.68
CA ALA A 430 -4.70 4.86 -63.59
C ALA A 430 -4.03 5.36 -64.88
N GLU A 431 -4.00 4.55 -65.93
CA GLU A 431 -4.10 5.04 -67.31
C GLU A 431 -4.99 4.08 -68.13
N GLU A 432 -6.08 4.68 -68.61
CA GLU A 432 -6.98 4.37 -69.75
C GLU A 432 -7.54 2.95 -69.98
#